data_AF-A0AA39PWK6-F1
#
_entry.id   AF-A0AA39PWK6-F1
#
_cell.length_a   1.000
_cell.length_b   1.000
_cell.length_c   1.000
_cell.angle_alpha   90.00
_cell.angle_beta   90.00
_cell.angle_gamma   90.00
#
_symmetry.space_group_name_H-M   'P 1'
#
loop_
_entity.id
_entity.type
_entity.pdbx_description
1 polymer ?
#
loop_
_entity_poly.entity_id
_entity_poly.type
_entity_poly.pdbx_seq_one_letter_code
_entity_poly.pdbx_strand_id
1 'polypeptide(L)'
;MLMHLSQDKYPDRRCESFSERNHFTLVIHTSPYQPPSSTATTNMQDPTQSLTALLSILSPNGERSGHGPLGPPPLRRLGCANQNISSHRLCPNDATQTCSGCFLVRYCSKECQTEHWKFHKQDCKSPLKSKSWSPAWVRENRKPAFVNGPDDDTPQKAFGIPMELWGNMTVHRHRADEICKKDLSLAFIASGDLRNVVRTVNELPENYAGTLKIVLNDKNCRIVSRNLIILTIPCKPFTSGTQVLQPLSYQFLVFPLLPDAPTLQHLDVHTRWDPLTTTFLISLLTGDEIDLSQAKDTWSRTMHAPGRVDHLALDAWRRSGLLLPFGARTDHMCVPNAWLFSNQGDLLLIDSSNPLVGWDYTEVVKAGKAHGTTEDDLMGSMFFYVKDQLVEFSKRLRRFKIHIYSYDKDAKDLPAVLRSDVSSPKTNPYAAILGLFMNWTIWKKEGQASSSKTTMHRAMKEMASFHSLYNSMNKLDAFHDTSIAFREYLNEEKADWIARKVELKYRRINKIVPHRCFAELGTSPSSLPCMSTADKWYAIACLGNSSCLERYVEWVKVPRESTILVSLS
;
A
#
# COMPACT_ATOMS: atom_id res chain seq x y z
N MET A 1 -29.06 -32.27 35.36
CA MET A 1 -28.91 -31.10 36.23
C MET A 1 -27.46 -31.08 36.71
N LEU A 2 -26.68 -30.11 36.24
CA LEU A 2 -25.29 -29.77 36.61
C LEU A 2 -24.26 -30.92 36.68
N MET A 3 -23.44 -31.02 35.62
CA MET A 3 -22.07 -31.55 35.73
C MET A 3 -21.10 -30.51 35.17
N HIS A 4 -20.21 -30.06 36.05
CA HIS A 4 -19.01 -29.30 35.75
C HIS A 4 -18.21 -29.99 34.64
N LEU A 5 -17.92 -29.26 33.55
CA LEU A 5 -16.91 -29.65 32.58
C LEU A 5 -15.66 -28.80 32.78
N SER A 6 -14.55 -29.53 32.78
CA SER A 6 -13.22 -29.21 33.21
C SER A 6 -12.51 -28.17 32.37
N GLN A 7 -11.55 -27.52 33.01
CA GLN A 7 -10.42 -26.84 32.40
C GLN A 7 -9.81 -27.68 31.27
N ASP A 8 -10.01 -27.27 30.02
CA ASP A 8 -9.16 -27.73 28.92
C ASP A 8 -7.82 -27.00 29.00
N LYS A 9 -6.86 -27.71 29.59
CA LYS A 9 -5.43 -27.49 29.46
C LYS A 9 -5.05 -27.56 27.98
N TYR A 10 -4.95 -26.42 27.31
CA TYR A 10 -4.17 -26.35 26.08
C TYR A 10 -2.68 -26.43 26.44
N PRO A 11 -1.88 -27.24 25.72
CA PRO A 11 -0.49 -27.49 26.08
C PRO A 11 0.28 -26.18 25.98
N ASP A 12 0.87 -25.82 27.11
CA ASP A 12 1.97 -24.87 27.21
C ASP A 12 3.11 -25.43 26.34
N ARG A 13 3.09 -25.10 25.05
CA ARG A 13 4.23 -25.35 24.17
C ARG A 13 5.32 -24.42 24.68
N ARG A 14 6.18 -24.98 25.55
CA ARG A 14 7.56 -24.53 25.72
C ARG A 14 8.03 -24.01 24.37
N CYS A 15 8.49 -22.77 24.32
CA CYS A 15 9.35 -22.30 23.24
C CYS A 15 10.46 -23.34 23.08
N GLU A 16 10.29 -24.26 22.12
CA GLU A 16 11.41 -25.02 21.59
C GLU A 16 12.37 -23.98 21.05
N SER A 17 13.57 -23.96 21.63
CA SER A 17 14.71 -23.19 21.17
C SER A 17 15.08 -23.65 19.77
N PHE A 18 14.36 -23.14 18.76
CA PHE A 18 14.81 -23.17 17.38
C PHE A 18 16.05 -22.29 17.31
N SER A 19 17.19 -22.90 16.97
CA SER A 19 18.47 -22.22 16.83
C SER A 19 18.32 -20.95 15.98
N GLU A 20 18.72 -19.81 16.54
CA GLU A 20 18.74 -18.48 15.93
C GLU A 20 19.70 -18.44 14.73
N ARG A 21 19.24 -18.89 13.55
CA ARG A 21 19.80 -18.45 12.28
C ARG A 21 18.79 -17.54 11.62
N ASN A 22 18.90 -16.24 11.89
CA ASN A 22 18.14 -15.24 11.14
C ASN A 22 18.53 -15.36 9.66
N HIS A 23 17.60 -15.82 8.83
CA HIS A 23 17.78 -16.00 7.38
C HIS A 23 17.46 -14.73 6.57
N PHE A 24 17.17 -13.62 7.24
CA PHE A 24 16.81 -12.35 6.63
C PHE A 24 17.90 -11.28 6.81
N THR A 25 18.19 -10.55 5.74
CA THR A 25 19.12 -9.41 5.73
C THR A 25 18.46 -8.20 5.09
N LEU A 26 18.58 -7.02 5.69
CA LEU A 26 18.13 -5.75 5.13
C LEU A 26 19.29 -4.76 5.03
N VAL A 27 19.76 -4.49 3.82
CA VAL A 27 20.85 -3.55 3.56
C VAL A 27 20.27 -2.22 3.06
N ILE A 28 20.78 -1.10 3.55
CA ILE A 28 20.23 0.24 3.30
C ILE A 28 21.35 1.14 2.75
N HIS A 29 21.06 1.83 1.66
CA HIS A 29 21.99 2.69 0.94
C HIS A 29 21.28 3.97 0.47
N THR A 30 21.45 5.05 1.20
CA THR A 30 20.72 6.30 0.95
C THR A 30 21.66 7.44 0.53
N SER A 31 21.07 8.53 0.03
CA SER A 31 21.76 9.69 -0.52
C SER A 31 21.93 10.76 0.54
N PRO A 32 22.98 11.59 0.44
CA PRO A 32 23.12 12.74 1.29
C PRO A 32 21.95 13.71 1.08
N TYR A 33 21.09 13.85 2.10
CA TYR A 33 20.04 14.89 2.14
C TYR A 33 20.69 16.23 2.51
N GLN A 34 20.56 17.25 1.65
CA GLN A 34 20.90 18.62 2.02
C GLN A 34 19.66 19.27 2.65
N PRO A 35 19.67 19.57 3.96
CA PRO A 35 18.57 20.31 4.56
C PRO A 35 18.49 21.72 3.96
N PRO A 36 17.29 22.32 3.88
CA PRO A 36 17.18 23.74 3.59
C PRO A 36 17.99 24.53 4.63
N SER A 37 18.65 25.58 4.17
CA SER A 37 19.75 26.34 4.78
C SER A 37 19.43 27.06 6.11
N SER A 38 18.38 26.68 6.83
CA SER A 38 17.91 27.34 8.06
C SER A 38 18.00 26.49 9.34
N THR A 39 18.56 25.28 9.31
CA THR A 39 18.77 24.48 10.55
C THR A 39 20.24 24.46 10.93
N ALA A 40 20.53 24.98 12.12
CA ALA A 40 21.87 25.16 12.65
C ALA A 40 22.64 23.83 12.71
N THR A 41 23.85 23.85 12.17
CA THR A 41 24.85 22.79 12.29
C THR A 41 25.32 22.68 13.74
N THR A 42 24.63 21.89 14.56
CA THR A 42 25.24 21.35 15.78
C THR A 42 26.24 20.26 15.41
N ASN A 43 27.50 20.44 15.83
CA ASN A 43 28.57 19.44 15.77
C ASN A 43 28.10 18.11 16.39
N MET A 44 27.55 17.20 15.59
CA MET A 44 27.25 15.83 16.01
C MET A 44 28.49 14.97 15.79
N GLN A 45 29.11 14.53 16.90
CA GLN A 45 30.04 13.40 16.88
C GLN A 45 29.28 12.15 16.43
N ASP A 46 29.90 11.36 15.55
CA ASP A 46 29.43 10.10 14.94
C ASP A 46 27.89 9.91 14.89
N PRO A 47 27.23 10.18 13.74
CA PRO A 47 25.77 10.07 13.59
C PRO A 47 25.22 8.67 13.90
N THR A 48 26.05 7.63 13.77
CA THR A 48 25.68 6.24 14.09
C THR A 48 25.51 6.06 15.60
N GLN A 49 26.47 6.57 16.39
CA GLN A 49 26.37 6.62 17.84
C GLN A 49 25.24 7.53 18.29
N SER A 50 25.00 8.64 17.59
CA SER A 50 23.89 9.54 17.89
C SER A 50 22.51 8.91 17.63
N LEU A 51 22.35 8.09 16.58
CA LEU A 51 21.11 7.34 16.35
C LEU A 51 20.90 6.28 17.42
N THR A 52 21.94 5.51 17.76
CA THR A 52 21.87 4.52 18.85
C THR A 52 21.57 5.20 20.20
N ALA A 53 22.17 6.36 20.47
CA ALA A 53 21.91 7.17 21.65
C ALA A 53 20.48 7.73 21.67
N LEU A 54 19.98 8.29 20.56
CA LEU A 54 18.59 8.75 20.43
C LEU A 54 17.60 7.60 20.58
N LEU A 55 17.86 6.46 19.96
CA LEU A 55 17.04 5.27 20.09
C LEU A 55 17.04 4.73 21.54
N SER A 56 18.15 4.88 22.26
CA SER A 56 18.24 4.54 23.69
C SER A 56 17.56 5.57 24.62
N ILE A 57 17.50 6.85 24.25
CA ILE A 57 16.73 7.91 24.94
C ILE A 57 15.23 7.71 24.71
N LEU A 58 14.85 7.26 23.50
CA LEU A 58 13.49 6.86 23.18
C LEU A 58 13.14 5.48 23.76
N SER A 59 14.13 4.73 24.29
CA SER A 59 13.96 3.46 24.99
C SER A 59 13.32 3.68 26.38
N PRO A 60 12.32 2.89 26.81
CA PRO A 60 11.55 3.17 28.01
C PRO A 60 12.31 2.65 29.23
N ASN A 61 13.51 3.18 29.47
CA ASN A 61 14.28 2.93 30.70
C ASN A 61 14.15 4.08 31.71
N GLY A 62 13.27 5.05 31.46
CA GLY A 62 12.78 5.93 32.51
C GLY A 62 11.66 5.23 33.27
N GLU A 63 11.89 4.93 34.55
CA GLU A 63 10.88 4.51 35.52
C GLU A 63 9.68 5.49 35.51
N ARG A 64 8.70 5.26 34.64
CA ARG A 64 7.32 5.70 34.88
C ARG A 64 6.62 4.57 35.59
N SER A 65 6.69 4.62 36.92
CA SER A 65 5.76 3.93 37.80
C SER A 65 4.33 4.26 37.38
N GLY A 66 3.63 3.26 36.84
CA GLY A 66 2.22 3.38 36.45
C GLY A 66 2.00 2.72 35.10
N HIS A 67 1.36 1.56 35.12
CA HIS A 67 0.75 0.96 33.93
C HIS A 67 0.01 2.03 33.12
N GLY A 68 0.58 2.45 31.98
CA GLY A 68 -0.21 3.06 30.92
C GLY A 68 -1.33 2.09 30.56
N PRO A 69 -2.53 2.57 30.18
CA PRO A 69 -3.67 1.70 29.97
C PRO A 69 -3.27 0.62 28.96
N LEU A 70 -3.35 -0.64 29.37
CA LEU A 70 -3.19 -1.83 28.53
C LEU A 70 -3.83 -1.51 27.18
N GLY A 71 -3.00 -1.35 26.14
CA GLY A 71 -3.50 -1.13 24.78
C GLY A 71 -4.56 -2.20 24.47
N PRO A 72 -5.60 -1.87 23.70
CA PRO A 72 -6.64 -2.85 23.40
C PRO A 72 -6.02 -4.12 22.84
N PRO A 73 -6.54 -5.30 23.20
CA PRO A 73 -6.00 -6.56 22.72
C PRO A 73 -5.96 -6.56 21.18
N PRO A 74 -5.00 -7.28 20.58
CA PRO A 74 -4.92 -7.44 19.14
C PRO A 74 -6.30 -7.75 18.54
N LEU A 75 -6.76 -6.95 17.59
CA LEU A 75 -8.01 -7.22 16.87
C LEU A 75 -7.81 -8.46 16.00
N ARG A 76 -7.95 -9.67 16.58
CA ARG A 76 -7.85 -10.95 15.86
C ARG A 76 -9.08 -11.21 15.00
N ARG A 77 -10.24 -10.79 15.49
CA ARG A 77 -11.52 -10.78 14.79
C ARG A 77 -12.23 -9.47 15.10
N LEU A 78 -13.33 -9.21 14.40
CA LEU A 78 -14.16 -8.05 14.67
C LEU A 78 -14.85 -8.21 16.03
N GLY A 79 -14.42 -7.40 17.00
CA GLY A 79 -15.04 -7.31 18.32
C GLY A 79 -16.40 -6.58 18.26
N CYS A 80 -17.20 -6.75 19.31
CA CYS A 80 -18.45 -6.01 19.46
C CYS A 80 -18.23 -4.50 19.39
N ALA A 81 -19.04 -3.78 18.62
CA ALA A 81 -18.94 -2.33 18.46
C ALA A 81 -19.36 -1.51 19.71
N ASN A 82 -19.93 -2.14 20.74
CA ASN A 82 -20.28 -1.47 22.00
C ASN A 82 -19.02 -1.26 22.86
N GLN A 83 -18.14 -0.39 22.41
CA GLN A 83 -16.89 -0.04 23.08
C GLN A 83 -16.77 1.48 23.17
N ASN A 84 -16.43 2.01 24.34
CA ASN A 84 -16.29 3.43 24.57
C ASN A 84 -15.31 3.70 25.72
N ILE A 85 -14.26 4.49 25.45
CA ILE A 85 -13.18 4.71 26.43
C ILE A 85 -13.61 5.69 27.51
N SER A 86 -14.29 6.78 27.13
CA SER A 86 -14.69 7.83 28.07
C SER A 86 -15.67 7.35 29.14
N SER A 87 -16.37 6.24 28.89
CA SER A 87 -17.24 5.55 29.86
C SER A 87 -16.67 4.22 30.37
N HIS A 88 -15.38 3.94 30.15
CA HIS A 88 -14.69 2.70 30.54
C HIS A 88 -15.38 1.40 30.08
N ARG A 89 -16.11 1.47 28.97
CA ARG A 89 -16.91 0.35 28.46
C ARG A 89 -16.13 -0.45 27.44
N LEU A 90 -15.84 -1.70 27.80
CA LEU A 90 -15.12 -2.65 26.96
C LEU A 90 -15.88 -3.96 26.89
N CYS A 91 -16.57 -4.21 25.78
CA CYS A 91 -17.14 -5.52 25.51
C CYS A 91 -16.02 -6.45 24.96
N PRO A 92 -15.67 -7.55 25.66
CA PRO A 92 -14.60 -8.45 25.23
C PRO A 92 -15.05 -9.44 24.15
N ASN A 93 -16.35 -9.50 23.87
CA ASN A 93 -16.92 -10.53 23.00
C ASN A 93 -16.74 -10.20 21.52
N ASP A 94 -16.52 -11.26 20.72
CA ASP A 94 -16.62 -11.20 19.27
C ASP A 94 -18.03 -10.77 18.84
N ALA A 95 -18.10 -10.05 17.72
CA ALA A 95 -19.37 -9.64 17.17
C ALA A 95 -20.01 -10.76 16.34
N THR A 96 -21.25 -11.11 16.67
CA THR A 96 -22.00 -12.20 16.02
C THR A 96 -23.17 -11.67 15.20
N GLN A 97 -23.78 -10.55 15.62
CA GLN A 97 -25.00 -9.99 15.04
C GLN A 97 -24.70 -8.70 14.27
N THR A 98 -25.07 -8.65 13.00
CA THR A 98 -24.91 -7.45 12.16
C THR A 98 -26.05 -6.47 12.40
N CYS A 99 -25.73 -5.18 12.46
CA CYS A 99 -26.77 -4.15 12.46
C CYS A 99 -27.57 -4.20 11.15
N SER A 100 -28.85 -4.55 11.23
CA SER A 100 -29.74 -4.64 10.06
C SER A 100 -30.02 -3.32 9.35
N GLY A 101 -29.67 -2.18 9.98
CA GLY A 101 -29.86 -0.86 9.39
C GLY A 101 -28.71 -0.45 8.48
N CYS A 102 -27.47 -0.51 8.97
CA CYS A 102 -26.30 -0.01 8.26
C CYS A 102 -25.40 -1.09 7.67
N PHE A 103 -25.48 -2.33 8.18
CA PHE A 103 -24.58 -3.42 7.84
C PHE A 103 -23.09 -3.18 8.13
N LEU A 104 -22.68 -1.99 8.58
CA LEU A 104 -21.28 -1.62 8.86
C LEU A 104 -20.75 -2.06 10.22
N VAL A 105 -21.63 -2.16 11.23
CA VAL A 105 -21.22 -2.51 12.60
C VAL A 105 -21.88 -3.79 13.05
N ARG A 106 -21.19 -4.51 13.95
CA ARG A 106 -21.66 -5.77 14.52
C ARG A 106 -21.58 -5.74 16.04
N TYR A 107 -22.42 -6.55 16.67
CA TYR A 107 -22.57 -6.66 18.12
C TYR A 107 -22.52 -8.12 18.56
N CYS A 108 -22.11 -8.37 19.80
CA CYS A 108 -22.24 -9.71 20.39
C CYS A 108 -23.69 -10.04 20.78
N SER A 109 -24.50 -9.02 21.06
CA SER A 109 -25.87 -9.18 21.56
C SER A 109 -26.77 -7.99 21.21
N LYS A 110 -28.09 -8.16 21.35
CA LYS A 110 -29.07 -7.10 21.11
C LYS A 110 -28.98 -5.99 22.16
N GLU A 111 -28.63 -6.35 23.39
CA GLU A 111 -28.44 -5.44 24.52
C GLU A 111 -27.29 -4.47 24.20
N CYS A 112 -26.15 -5.00 23.72
CA CYS A 112 -25.03 -4.19 23.29
C CYS A 112 -25.38 -3.26 22.12
N GLN A 113 -26.23 -3.70 21.18
CA GLN A 113 -26.71 -2.85 20.11
C GLN A 113 -27.57 -1.69 20.64
N THR A 114 -28.54 -1.99 21.50
CA THR A 114 -29.47 -1.00 22.06
C THR A 114 -28.72 0.05 22.88
N GLU A 115 -27.73 -0.38 23.64
CA GLU A 115 -26.92 0.51 24.46
C GLU A 115 -25.97 1.40 23.65
N HIS A 116 -25.34 0.85 22.61
CA HIS A 116 -24.48 1.61 21.70
C HIS A 116 -25.27 2.53 20.76
N TRP A 117 -26.58 2.32 20.61
CA TRP A 117 -27.43 3.03 19.66
C TRP A 117 -27.33 4.55 19.76
N LYS A 118 -27.17 5.11 20.96
CA LYS A 118 -27.03 6.56 21.18
C LYS A 118 -25.86 7.18 20.41
N PHE A 119 -24.77 6.43 20.21
CA PHE A 119 -23.61 6.87 19.44
C PHE A 119 -23.74 6.46 17.96
N HIS A 120 -24.16 5.22 17.71
CA HIS A 120 -24.23 4.66 16.36
C HIS A 120 -25.36 5.24 15.48
N LYS A 121 -26.46 5.73 16.07
CA LYS A 121 -27.67 6.15 15.35
C LYS A 121 -27.39 7.19 14.25
N GLN A 122 -26.45 8.10 14.47
CA GLN A 122 -26.11 9.15 13.50
C GLN A 122 -25.55 8.55 12.21
N ASP A 123 -24.52 7.71 12.31
CA ASP A 123 -23.97 7.00 11.15
C ASP A 123 -24.99 6.01 10.57
N CYS A 124 -25.74 5.30 11.43
CA CYS A 124 -26.76 4.35 10.99
C CYS A 124 -27.92 5.01 10.22
N LYS A 125 -28.18 6.30 10.41
CA LYS A 125 -29.21 7.05 9.69
C LYS A 125 -28.62 7.99 8.64
N SER A 126 -27.31 7.89 8.36
CA SER A 126 -26.66 8.77 7.39
C SER A 126 -27.30 8.64 6.01
N PRO A 127 -27.59 9.78 5.34
CA PRO A 127 -28.08 9.80 3.96
C PRO A 127 -27.14 9.07 2.99
N LEU A 128 -25.83 8.99 3.29
CA LEU A 128 -24.81 8.34 2.46
C LEU A 128 -25.08 6.85 2.18
N LYS A 129 -25.98 6.23 2.95
CA LYS A 129 -26.39 4.84 2.74
C LYS A 129 -27.59 4.69 1.81
N SER A 130 -28.29 5.78 1.48
CA SER A 130 -29.51 5.68 0.67
C SER A 130 -29.15 5.23 -0.73
N LYS A 131 -29.90 4.28 -1.29
CA LYS A 131 -29.75 3.88 -2.71
C LYS A 131 -30.02 5.03 -3.68
N SER A 132 -30.80 6.02 -3.26
CA SER A 132 -31.08 7.25 -4.00
C SER A 132 -30.13 8.40 -3.66
N TRP A 133 -29.12 8.15 -2.81
CA TRP A 133 -28.21 9.21 -2.43
C TRP A 133 -27.39 9.67 -3.63
N SER A 134 -27.36 10.98 -3.83
CA SER A 134 -26.43 11.63 -4.73
C SER A 134 -25.77 12.81 -4.01
N PRO A 135 -24.50 13.09 -4.34
CA PRO A 135 -23.80 14.19 -3.71
C PRO A 135 -24.47 15.54 -3.98
N ALA A 136 -24.24 16.51 -3.09
CA ALA A 136 -24.88 17.83 -3.15
C ALA A 136 -24.75 18.50 -4.51
N TRP A 137 -23.55 18.50 -5.10
CA TRP A 137 -23.30 19.08 -6.43
C TRP A 137 -24.04 18.37 -7.56
N VAL A 138 -24.35 17.07 -7.44
CA VAL A 138 -25.21 16.37 -8.40
C VAL A 138 -26.65 16.84 -8.27
N ARG A 139 -27.16 16.96 -7.04
CA ARG A 139 -28.53 17.44 -6.77
C ARG A 139 -28.72 18.92 -7.13
N GLU A 140 -27.69 19.72 -6.90
CA GLU A 140 -27.64 21.15 -7.17
C GLU A 140 -27.23 21.47 -8.61
N ASN A 141 -26.95 20.45 -9.43
CA ASN A 141 -26.42 20.59 -10.79
C ASN A 141 -25.21 21.54 -10.87
N ARG A 142 -24.32 21.45 -9.87
CA ARG A 142 -23.14 22.29 -9.69
C ARG A 142 -21.88 21.51 -10.10
N LYS A 143 -20.90 22.21 -10.67
CA LYS A 143 -19.59 21.63 -10.98
C LYS A 143 -18.73 21.51 -9.69
N PRO A 144 -18.20 20.32 -9.37
CA PRO A 144 -17.30 20.17 -8.21
C PRO A 144 -15.98 20.91 -8.42
N ALA A 145 -15.40 21.46 -7.34
CA ALA A 145 -14.16 22.23 -7.40
C ALA A 145 -12.92 21.39 -7.78
N PHE A 146 -13.02 20.06 -7.71
CA PHE A 146 -11.97 19.10 -8.07
C PHE A 146 -12.22 18.42 -9.42
N VAL A 147 -13.18 18.87 -10.24
CA VAL A 147 -13.43 18.32 -11.59
C VAL A 147 -13.29 19.43 -12.62
N ASN A 148 -12.40 19.24 -13.60
CA ASN A 148 -12.30 20.12 -14.75
C ASN A 148 -13.34 19.76 -15.83
N GLY A 149 -13.77 20.76 -16.59
CA GLY A 149 -14.61 20.54 -17.76
C GLY A 149 -13.76 20.15 -18.98
N PRO A 150 -14.37 19.63 -20.05
CA PRO A 150 -13.66 19.35 -21.31
C PRO A 150 -12.95 20.57 -21.90
N ASP A 151 -13.49 21.76 -21.66
CA ASP A 151 -13.04 23.05 -22.22
C ASP A 151 -12.33 23.95 -21.17
N ASP A 152 -11.95 23.39 -20.02
CA ASP A 152 -11.38 24.17 -18.91
C ASP A 152 -9.85 24.09 -18.92
N ASP A 153 -9.19 25.13 -19.43
CA ASP A 153 -7.73 25.26 -19.46
C ASP A 153 -7.11 25.53 -18.08
N THR A 154 -7.93 25.69 -17.03
CA THR A 154 -7.43 25.91 -15.67
C THR A 154 -6.87 24.62 -15.07
N PRO A 155 -5.64 24.63 -14.50
CA PRO A 155 -5.11 23.46 -13.81
C PRO A 155 -6.05 23.02 -12.69
N GLN A 156 -6.38 21.73 -12.66
CA GLN A 156 -7.24 21.15 -11.64
C GLN A 156 -6.75 21.56 -10.24
N LYS A 157 -7.64 22.12 -9.41
CA LYS A 157 -7.28 22.52 -8.05
C LYS A 157 -6.98 21.26 -7.23
N ALA A 158 -5.69 20.96 -7.08
CA ALA A 158 -5.22 19.88 -6.22
C ALA A 158 -5.22 20.33 -4.76
N PHE A 159 -5.71 19.47 -3.87
CA PHE A 159 -5.63 19.68 -2.44
C PHE A 159 -4.65 18.68 -1.84
N GLY A 160 -3.73 19.17 -1.00
CA GLY A 160 -2.63 18.38 -0.45
C GLY A 160 -1.49 18.14 -1.45
N ILE A 161 -0.49 17.39 -1.00
CA ILE A 161 0.73 17.07 -1.75
C ILE A 161 0.65 15.59 -2.17
N PRO A 162 0.84 15.28 -3.47
CA PRO A 162 0.79 13.92 -3.96
C PRO A 162 1.93 13.08 -3.38
N MET A 163 1.56 12.15 -2.51
CA MET A 163 2.41 11.05 -2.05
C MET A 163 1.52 9.81 -1.92
N GLU A 164 1.97 8.70 -2.47
CA GLU A 164 1.17 7.48 -2.52
C GLU A 164 1.08 6.82 -1.16
N LEU A 165 -0.13 6.45 -0.74
CA LEU A 165 -0.35 5.77 0.55
C LEU A 165 0.36 4.41 0.60
N TRP A 166 0.26 3.63 -0.47
CA TRP A 166 0.92 2.32 -0.60
C TRP A 166 2.03 2.32 -1.66
N GLY A 167 1.76 2.95 -2.80
CA GLY A 167 2.60 3.04 -3.99
C GLY A 167 1.75 3.18 -5.26
N ASN A 168 2.40 3.32 -6.42
CA ASN A 168 1.77 3.60 -7.71
C ASN A 168 1.88 2.46 -8.74
N MET A 169 2.50 1.32 -8.39
CA MET A 169 2.63 0.18 -9.31
C MET A 169 2.23 -1.11 -8.61
N THR A 170 1.26 -1.83 -9.14
CA THR A 170 0.83 -3.13 -8.59
C THR A 170 1.14 -4.25 -9.58
N VAL A 171 2.04 -5.14 -9.20
CA VAL A 171 2.46 -6.27 -10.03
C VAL A 171 1.74 -7.52 -9.55
N HIS A 172 0.70 -7.95 -10.26
CA HIS A 172 0.05 -9.24 -10.00
C HIS A 172 0.90 -10.37 -10.58
N ARG A 173 1.35 -11.31 -9.75
CA ARG A 173 2.08 -12.50 -10.18
C ARG A 173 1.22 -13.74 -10.11
N HIS A 174 1.32 -14.55 -11.16
CA HIS A 174 0.78 -15.91 -11.20
C HIS A 174 1.88 -16.85 -11.65
N ARG A 175 2.61 -17.47 -10.71
CA ARG A 175 3.42 -18.69 -10.92
C ARG A 175 4.13 -19.14 -9.63
N ALA A 176 3.68 -20.23 -9.02
CA ALA A 176 4.26 -20.77 -7.80
C ALA A 176 5.10 -22.05 -8.01
N ASP A 177 4.71 -22.95 -8.91
CA ASP A 177 5.18 -24.34 -8.76
C ASP A 177 6.62 -24.60 -9.27
N GLU A 178 7.17 -23.76 -10.14
CA GLU A 178 8.49 -23.98 -10.76
C GLU A 178 9.67 -23.24 -10.09
N ILE A 179 9.44 -22.53 -8.98
CA ILE A 179 10.44 -21.63 -8.36
C ILE A 179 11.02 -22.13 -7.03
N CYS A 180 10.51 -23.22 -6.45
CA CYS A 180 10.84 -23.65 -5.07
C CYS A 180 12.34 -23.75 -4.78
N LYS A 181 13.16 -24.15 -5.75
CA LYS A 181 14.61 -24.34 -5.59
C LYS A 181 15.47 -23.29 -6.30
N LYS A 182 14.87 -22.24 -6.85
CA LYS A 182 15.57 -21.23 -7.65
C LYS A 182 15.87 -19.99 -6.81
N ASP A 183 17.09 -19.50 -6.92
CA ASP A 183 17.41 -18.16 -6.44
C ASP A 183 16.67 -17.12 -7.29
N LEU A 184 16.04 -16.16 -6.62
CA LEU A 184 15.27 -15.10 -7.23
C LEU A 184 15.96 -13.77 -6.98
N SER A 185 16.02 -12.92 -7.98
CA SER A 185 16.53 -11.55 -7.87
C SER A 185 15.53 -10.61 -8.51
N LEU A 186 14.99 -9.71 -7.70
CA LEU A 186 13.93 -8.77 -8.09
C LEU A 186 14.41 -7.35 -7.82
N ALA A 187 14.03 -6.43 -8.71
CA ALA A 187 14.37 -5.03 -8.57
C ALA A 187 13.11 -4.18 -8.82
N PHE A 188 12.66 -3.50 -7.77
CA PHE A 188 11.59 -2.51 -7.81
C PHE A 188 12.24 -1.14 -7.95
N ILE A 189 12.46 -0.72 -9.21
CA ILE A 189 13.19 0.49 -9.54
C ILE A 189 12.22 1.63 -9.82
N ALA A 190 12.43 2.78 -9.19
CA ALA A 190 11.50 3.90 -9.19
C ALA A 190 10.10 3.47 -8.73
N SER A 191 10.06 2.56 -7.75
CA SER A 191 8.83 2.02 -7.20
C SER A 191 9.03 1.75 -5.72
N GLY A 192 8.64 2.72 -4.90
CA GLY A 192 8.51 2.54 -3.45
C GLY A 192 7.23 1.83 -3.03
N ASP A 193 6.61 1.05 -3.92
CA ASP A 193 5.39 0.30 -3.63
C ASP A 193 5.70 -0.98 -2.84
N LEU A 194 5.56 -0.88 -1.51
CA LEU A 194 5.91 -1.97 -0.61
C LEU A 194 4.98 -3.18 -0.77
N ARG A 195 3.78 -3.01 -1.36
CA ARG A 195 2.84 -4.12 -1.56
C ARG A 195 3.44 -5.18 -2.45
N ASN A 196 4.19 -4.79 -3.47
CA ASN A 196 4.85 -5.74 -4.37
C ASN A 196 5.87 -6.61 -3.62
N VAL A 197 6.60 -6.03 -2.68
CA VAL A 197 7.56 -6.75 -1.82
C VAL A 197 6.82 -7.73 -0.92
N VAL A 198 5.79 -7.24 -0.21
CA VAL A 198 4.97 -8.04 0.72
C VAL A 198 4.31 -9.21 0.00
N ARG A 199 3.63 -8.94 -1.12
CA ARG A 199 2.96 -9.96 -1.95
C ARG A 199 3.94 -10.96 -2.51
N THR A 200 5.07 -10.51 -3.06
CA THR A 200 6.10 -11.42 -3.59
C THR A 200 6.54 -12.44 -2.56
N VAL A 201 6.84 -12.00 -1.33
CA VAL A 201 7.28 -12.91 -0.27
C VAL A 201 6.13 -13.82 0.18
N ASN A 202 4.92 -13.29 0.31
CA ASN A 202 3.71 -14.04 0.69
C ASN A 202 3.27 -15.08 -0.35
N GLU A 203 3.64 -14.89 -1.61
CA GLU A 203 3.30 -15.80 -2.71
C GLU A 203 4.40 -16.83 -3.00
N LEU A 204 5.54 -16.80 -2.29
CA LEU A 204 6.55 -17.86 -2.40
C LEU A 204 5.94 -19.23 -2.06
N PRO A 205 6.37 -20.32 -2.71
CA PRO A 205 5.96 -21.66 -2.31
C PRO A 205 6.37 -21.96 -0.86
N GLU A 206 5.54 -22.72 -0.14
CA GLU A 206 5.84 -23.13 1.23
C GLU A 206 7.19 -23.84 1.34
N ASN A 207 7.55 -24.65 0.35
CA ASN A 207 8.83 -25.37 0.28
C ASN A 207 9.93 -24.57 -0.43
N TYR A 208 9.85 -23.23 -0.48
CA TYR A 208 10.91 -22.41 -1.06
C TYR A 208 12.22 -22.56 -0.27
N ALA A 209 13.25 -23.04 -0.96
CA ALA A 209 14.59 -23.31 -0.44
C ALA A 209 15.67 -22.43 -1.09
N GLY A 210 15.30 -21.62 -2.08
CA GLY A 210 16.20 -20.67 -2.73
C GLY A 210 16.46 -19.41 -1.89
N THR A 211 17.28 -18.54 -2.45
CA THR A 211 17.56 -17.19 -1.92
C THR A 211 16.78 -16.15 -2.72
N LEU A 212 15.98 -15.33 -2.05
CA LEU A 212 15.31 -14.18 -2.66
C LEU A 212 16.09 -12.90 -2.36
N LYS A 213 16.61 -12.25 -3.39
CA LYS A 213 17.22 -10.92 -3.32
C LYS A 213 16.26 -9.88 -3.91
N ILE A 214 16.01 -8.80 -3.18
CA ILE A 214 15.12 -7.71 -3.60
C ILE A 214 15.92 -6.40 -3.54
N VAL A 215 15.95 -5.66 -4.64
CA VAL A 215 16.38 -4.26 -4.67
C VAL A 215 15.12 -3.40 -4.67
N LEU A 216 14.98 -2.49 -3.73
CA LEU A 216 13.91 -1.50 -3.63
C LEU A 216 14.51 -0.11 -3.80
N ASN A 217 14.06 0.66 -4.78
CA ASN A 217 14.59 2.00 -5.02
C ASN A 217 13.47 3.00 -5.32
N ASP A 218 13.46 4.10 -4.57
CA ASP A 218 12.58 5.24 -4.84
C ASP A 218 13.29 6.56 -4.56
N LYS A 219 13.29 7.50 -5.51
CA LYS A 219 13.95 8.81 -5.33
C LYS A 219 13.36 9.63 -4.17
N ASN A 220 12.15 9.31 -3.73
CA ASN A 220 11.51 9.98 -2.61
C ASN A 220 11.98 9.35 -1.29
N CYS A 221 12.89 10.05 -0.60
CA CYS A 221 13.45 9.61 0.68
C CYS A 221 12.38 9.36 1.76
N ARG A 222 11.22 10.05 1.74
CA ARG A 222 10.12 9.79 2.69
C ARG A 222 9.47 8.44 2.45
N ILE A 223 9.29 8.05 1.18
CA ILE A 223 8.75 6.74 0.81
C ILE A 223 9.71 5.64 1.23
N VAL A 224 11.01 5.80 0.94
CA VAL A 224 12.05 4.85 1.37
C VAL A 224 12.05 4.71 2.89
N SER A 225 12.09 5.83 3.62
CA SER A 225 12.08 5.86 5.08
C SER A 225 10.85 5.15 5.67
N ARG A 226 9.66 5.40 5.12
CA ARG A 226 8.42 4.75 5.55
C ARG A 226 8.50 3.24 5.36
N ASN A 227 8.98 2.82 4.19
CA ASN A 227 9.09 1.41 3.85
C ASN A 227 10.08 0.69 4.77
N LEU A 228 11.20 1.34 5.13
CA LEU A 228 12.15 0.80 6.10
C LEU A 228 11.48 0.54 7.45
N ILE A 229 10.72 1.50 7.98
CA ILE A 229 10.00 1.31 9.25
C ILE A 229 9.04 0.12 9.14
N ILE A 230 8.21 0.08 8.09
CA ILE A 230 7.25 -1.01 7.90
C ILE A 230 7.95 -2.38 7.78
N LEU A 231 9.13 -2.45 7.17
CA LEU A 231 9.91 -3.69 7.06
C LEU A 231 10.53 -4.13 8.40
N THR A 232 10.77 -3.20 9.33
CA THR A 232 11.34 -3.52 10.66
C THR A 232 10.28 -3.95 11.68
N ILE A 233 9.05 -3.43 11.62
CA ILE A 233 7.94 -3.79 12.53
C ILE A 233 7.72 -5.31 12.69
N PRO A 234 7.72 -6.14 11.63
CA PRO A 234 7.39 -7.55 11.71
C PRO A 234 8.49 -8.44 12.31
N CYS A 235 9.64 -7.86 12.69
CA CYS A 235 10.82 -8.58 13.16
C CYS A 235 10.81 -8.99 14.64
N LYS A 236 9.72 -8.71 15.39
CA LYS A 236 9.46 -9.23 16.76
C LYS A 236 8.24 -10.19 16.76
N PRO A 237 8.04 -11.05 17.79
CA PRO A 237 6.84 -11.90 17.91
C PRO A 237 5.58 -11.02 17.97
N PHE A 238 4.99 -10.86 16.79
CA PHE A 238 3.94 -9.90 16.51
C PHE A 238 2.62 -10.40 17.08
N THR A 239 2.22 -9.88 18.25
CA THR A 239 0.93 -10.20 18.85
C THR A 239 -0.17 -9.26 18.39
N SER A 240 0.12 -7.98 18.07
CA SER A 240 -0.87 -6.92 17.78
C SER A 240 -0.72 -6.28 16.40
N GLY A 241 -1.41 -6.84 15.39
CA GLY A 241 -1.52 -6.27 14.04
C GLY A 241 -2.30 -4.94 13.91
N THR A 242 -2.64 -4.31 15.03
CA THR A 242 -3.34 -3.04 15.11
C THR A 242 -2.46 -1.83 14.78
N GLN A 243 -1.12 -1.96 14.82
CA GLN A 243 -0.21 -0.80 14.87
C GLN A 243 0.34 -0.31 13.52
N VAL A 244 0.27 -1.10 12.43
CA VAL A 244 0.92 -0.73 11.15
C VAL A 244 0.21 0.40 10.41
N LEU A 245 -1.04 0.68 10.79
CA LEU A 245 -1.91 1.68 10.17
C LEU A 245 -2.40 2.75 11.15
N GLN A 246 -1.88 2.71 12.37
CA GLN A 246 -2.15 3.73 13.38
C GLN A 246 -1.20 4.92 13.19
N PRO A 247 -1.55 6.09 13.72
CA PRO A 247 -0.62 7.20 13.78
C PRO A 247 0.71 6.74 14.38
N LEU A 248 1.79 6.99 13.63
CA LEU A 248 3.15 6.63 14.04
C LEU A 248 3.57 7.26 15.37
N SER A 249 2.77 8.16 15.94
CA SER A 249 2.82 8.63 17.33
C SER A 249 2.55 7.58 18.41
N TYR A 250 2.23 6.33 18.04
CA TYR A 250 2.63 5.14 18.82
C TYR A 250 4.16 4.88 18.77
N GLN A 251 4.92 5.90 18.33
CA GLN A 251 6.38 6.04 18.28
C GLN A 251 7.00 5.40 19.51
N PHE A 252 6.46 5.64 20.71
CA PHE A 252 6.93 5.09 21.98
C PHE A 252 6.83 3.56 22.17
N LEU A 253 6.26 2.79 21.24
CA LEU A 253 6.26 1.32 21.31
C LEU A 253 7.16 0.65 20.28
N VAL A 254 7.37 1.28 19.12
CA VAL A 254 8.20 0.71 18.04
C VAL A 254 9.63 1.23 18.12
N PHE A 255 9.82 2.52 18.45
CA PHE A 255 11.09 3.24 18.36
C PHE A 255 12.12 2.89 19.46
N PRO A 256 11.74 2.93 20.75
CA PRO A 256 12.47 2.33 21.87
C PRO A 256 13.09 0.96 21.60
N LEU A 257 12.44 0.18 20.73
CA LEU A 257 12.68 -1.24 20.51
C LEU A 257 13.45 -1.55 19.22
N LEU A 258 13.77 -0.54 18.39
CA LEU A 258 14.55 -0.69 17.15
C LEU A 258 15.99 -1.19 17.44
N PRO A 259 16.76 -0.62 18.39
CA PRO A 259 18.10 -1.14 18.72
C PRO A 259 18.11 -2.61 19.16
N ASP A 260 17.04 -3.02 19.85
CA ASP A 260 16.91 -4.35 20.45
C ASP A 260 16.16 -5.34 19.57
N ALA A 261 15.88 -5.01 18.30
CA ALA A 261 15.34 -5.99 17.37
C ALA A 261 16.46 -6.99 17.01
N PRO A 262 16.32 -8.31 17.28
CA PRO A 262 17.36 -9.30 16.98
C PRO A 262 17.77 -9.24 15.50
N THR A 263 16.82 -8.95 14.63
CA THR A 263 17.04 -8.77 13.20
C THR A 263 17.92 -7.56 12.86
N LEU A 264 17.87 -6.48 13.64
CA LEU A 264 18.75 -5.31 13.48
C LEU A 264 20.15 -5.56 14.03
N GLN A 265 20.30 -6.47 15.01
CA GLN A 265 21.60 -6.95 15.50
C GLN A 265 22.27 -7.94 14.54
N HIS A 266 21.47 -8.66 13.74
CA HIS A 266 21.91 -9.56 12.67
C HIS A 266 21.85 -8.92 11.28
N LEU A 267 21.60 -7.61 11.19
CA LEU A 267 21.97 -6.83 10.01
C LEU A 267 23.49 -6.90 9.91
N ASP A 268 23.96 -7.83 9.09
CA ASP A 268 25.37 -7.97 8.79
C ASP A 268 25.95 -6.59 8.45
N VAL A 269 27.08 -6.25 9.08
CA VAL A 269 27.61 -4.91 9.36
C VAL A 269 28.21 -4.24 8.10
N HIS A 270 27.45 -4.26 7.01
CA HIS A 270 27.69 -3.50 5.79
C HIS A 270 26.62 -2.42 5.55
N THR A 271 25.75 -2.17 6.54
CA THR A 271 24.82 -1.04 6.54
C THR A 271 25.61 0.27 6.60
N ARG A 272 25.86 0.89 5.43
CA ARG A 272 26.30 2.28 5.38
C ARG A 272 25.05 3.16 5.43
N TRP A 273 24.60 3.46 6.64
CA TRP A 273 23.74 4.61 6.83
C TRP A 273 24.56 5.83 6.46
N ASP A 274 24.15 6.52 5.40
CA ASP A 274 24.70 7.84 5.13
C ASP A 274 24.34 8.75 6.33
N PRO A 275 25.32 9.42 6.97
CA PRO A 275 25.12 10.35 8.08
C PRO A 275 23.93 11.29 7.94
N LEU A 276 23.68 11.80 6.74
CA LEU A 276 22.61 12.77 6.49
C LEU A 276 21.25 12.11 6.33
N THR A 277 21.21 10.85 5.90
CA THR A 277 19.97 10.05 5.94
C THR A 277 19.60 9.71 7.38
N THR A 278 20.59 9.36 8.19
CA THR A 278 20.38 9.18 9.63
C THR A 278 19.85 10.47 10.25
N THR A 279 20.43 11.62 9.93
CA THR A 279 19.94 12.93 10.36
C THR A 279 18.54 13.25 9.80
N PHE A 280 18.23 12.89 8.55
CA PHE A 280 16.90 13.08 7.97
C PHE A 280 15.85 12.22 8.67
N LEU A 281 16.15 10.94 8.88
CA LEU A 281 15.31 10.04 9.67
C LEU A 281 15.12 10.63 11.07
N ILE A 282 16.21 10.97 11.77
CA ILE A 282 16.13 11.63 13.08
C ILE A 282 15.24 12.87 13.00
N SER A 283 15.44 13.78 12.05
CA SER A 283 14.62 14.99 11.91
C SER A 283 13.15 14.71 11.59
N LEU A 284 12.84 13.60 10.94
CA LEU A 284 11.47 13.15 10.65
C LEU A 284 10.83 12.47 11.88
N LEU A 285 11.68 11.92 12.75
CA LEU A 285 11.31 11.23 13.99
C LEU A 285 11.22 12.18 15.18
N THR A 286 12.02 13.25 15.17
CA THR A 286 12.09 14.33 16.16
C THR A 286 11.46 15.61 15.61
N GLY A 287 10.85 15.55 14.43
CA GLY A 287 10.23 16.70 13.78
C GLY A 287 9.15 17.31 14.67
N ASP A 288 8.89 18.60 14.48
CA ASP A 288 7.98 19.37 15.33
C ASP A 288 6.63 18.64 15.51
N GLU A 289 6.18 18.53 16.76
CA GLU A 289 4.86 18.00 17.05
C GLU A 289 3.82 18.83 16.29
N ILE A 290 3.12 18.20 15.36
CA ILE A 290 2.02 18.85 14.67
C ILE A 290 0.86 18.91 15.65
N ASP A 291 0.41 20.13 15.94
CA ASP A 291 -0.75 20.35 16.79
C ASP A 291 -1.97 19.58 16.26
N LEU A 292 -2.72 18.94 17.16
CA LEU A 292 -3.86 18.11 16.81
C LEU A 292 -4.96 18.90 16.10
N SER A 293 -5.18 20.17 16.48
CA SER A 293 -6.16 21.03 15.81
C SER A 293 -5.70 21.33 14.40
N GLN A 294 -4.44 21.74 14.23
CA GLN A 294 -3.85 22.01 12.92
C GLN A 294 -3.93 20.78 12.00
N ALA A 295 -3.57 19.60 12.51
CA ALA A 295 -3.61 18.35 11.76
C ALA A 295 -5.04 18.02 11.31
N LYS A 296 -6.04 18.15 12.20
CA LYS A 296 -7.46 17.93 11.89
C LYS A 296 -7.98 18.92 10.85
N ASP A 297 -7.61 20.19 10.97
CA ASP A 297 -8.05 21.24 10.06
C ASP A 297 -7.45 21.05 8.67
N THR A 298 -6.16 20.76 8.57
CA THR A 298 -5.50 20.45 7.29
C THR A 298 -6.06 19.17 6.68
N TRP A 299 -6.21 18.11 7.47
CA TRP A 299 -6.81 16.85 7.01
C TRP A 299 -8.22 17.08 6.45
N SER A 300 -9.06 17.79 7.20
CA SER A 300 -10.43 18.08 6.80
C SER A 300 -10.50 18.92 5.52
N ARG A 301 -9.69 19.99 5.42
CA ARG A 301 -9.60 20.84 4.22
C ARG A 301 -9.19 20.08 2.97
N THR A 302 -8.31 19.08 3.11
CA THR A 302 -7.87 18.25 1.98
C THR A 302 -8.86 17.15 1.65
N MET A 303 -9.24 16.31 2.62
CA MET A 303 -10.05 15.11 2.36
C MET A 303 -11.51 15.42 2.05
N HIS A 304 -12.03 16.53 2.60
CA HIS A 304 -13.36 17.06 2.30
C HIS A 304 -13.29 18.28 1.39
N ALA A 305 -12.30 18.32 0.48
CA ALA A 305 -12.21 19.31 -0.58
C ALA A 305 -13.61 19.63 -1.14
N PRO A 306 -13.97 20.90 -1.37
CA PRO A 306 -15.36 21.35 -1.47
C PRO A 306 -16.22 20.46 -2.37
N GLY A 307 -17.14 19.74 -1.73
CA GLY A 307 -18.04 18.82 -2.41
C GLY A 307 -17.38 17.53 -2.87
N ARG A 308 -16.45 16.92 -2.13
CA ARG A 308 -16.09 15.50 -2.28
C ARG A 308 -16.76 14.72 -1.17
N VAL A 309 -17.58 13.74 -1.55
CA VAL A 309 -18.39 12.94 -0.64
C VAL A 309 -18.52 11.55 -1.25
N ASP A 310 -18.16 10.55 -0.45
CA ASP A 310 -18.12 9.15 -0.86
C ASP A 310 -19.02 8.30 0.04
N HIS A 311 -19.11 7.01 -0.26
CA HIS A 311 -19.86 6.04 0.54
C HIS A 311 -19.39 6.04 2.02
N LEU A 312 -20.32 5.71 2.93
CA LEU A 312 -20.16 5.92 4.37
C LEU A 312 -18.90 5.27 5.00
N ALA A 313 -18.47 4.10 4.51
CA ALA A 313 -17.25 3.46 5.01
C ALA A 313 -15.98 4.27 4.68
N LEU A 314 -15.89 4.83 3.48
CA LEU A 314 -14.78 5.69 3.07
C LEU A 314 -14.89 7.08 3.71
N ASP A 315 -16.10 7.56 3.98
CA ASP A 315 -16.32 8.79 4.76
C ASP A 315 -15.71 8.69 6.17
N ALA A 316 -15.85 7.55 6.86
CA ALA A 316 -15.23 7.37 8.18
C ALA A 316 -13.68 7.47 8.14
N TRP A 317 -13.05 6.91 7.11
CA TRP A 317 -11.62 7.11 6.88
C TRP A 317 -11.30 8.57 6.52
N ARG A 318 -12.09 9.23 5.69
CA ARG A 318 -11.91 10.66 5.37
C ARG A 318 -12.12 11.59 6.57
N ARG A 319 -12.92 11.22 7.56
CA ARG A 319 -13.09 12.00 8.79
C ARG A 319 -11.94 11.83 9.78
N SER A 320 -11.29 10.66 9.80
CA SER A 320 -10.36 10.29 10.88
C SER A 320 -8.92 10.01 10.44
N GLY A 321 -8.70 9.65 9.17
CA GLY A 321 -7.45 9.11 8.66
C GLY A 321 -7.11 7.70 9.13
N LEU A 322 -8.00 7.05 9.90
CA LEU A 322 -7.74 5.75 10.50
C LEU A 322 -8.28 4.63 9.60
N LEU A 323 -7.41 3.69 9.23
CA LEU A 323 -7.80 2.47 8.55
C LEU A 323 -8.13 1.39 9.59
N LEU A 324 -9.39 1.37 10.02
CA LEU A 324 -9.92 0.46 11.05
C LEU A 324 -11.33 -0.03 10.66
N PRO A 325 -11.80 -1.14 11.25
CA PRO A 325 -13.21 -1.51 11.19
C PRO A 325 -14.12 -0.39 11.69
N PHE A 326 -15.27 -0.21 11.06
CA PHE A 326 -16.15 0.94 11.35
C PHE A 326 -16.58 1.02 12.82
N GLY A 327 -16.78 -0.14 13.47
CA GLY A 327 -17.14 -0.24 14.89
C GLY A 327 -15.95 -0.25 15.85
N ALA A 328 -14.73 -0.04 15.38
CA ALA A 328 -13.53 -0.07 16.23
C ALA A 328 -13.40 1.21 17.07
N ARG A 329 -12.76 1.08 18.23
CA ARG A 329 -12.45 2.22 19.12
C ARG A 329 -11.45 3.16 18.47
N THR A 330 -11.75 4.45 18.49
CA THR A 330 -10.84 5.49 17.99
C THR A 330 -10.48 6.54 19.06
N ASP A 331 -11.16 6.58 20.21
CA ASP A 331 -11.00 7.65 21.22
C ASP A 331 -9.56 7.83 21.76
N HIS A 332 -8.76 6.75 21.73
CA HIS A 332 -7.36 6.74 22.16
C HIS A 332 -6.38 7.10 21.04
N MET A 333 -6.85 7.16 19.79
CA MET A 333 -6.09 7.49 18.59
C MET A 333 -6.16 9.00 18.33
N CYS A 334 -5.66 9.78 19.28
CA CYS A 334 -5.79 11.24 19.27
C CYS A 334 -4.50 11.98 18.92
N VAL A 335 -3.42 11.27 18.56
CA VAL A 335 -2.16 11.89 18.17
C VAL A 335 -2.02 11.82 16.64
N PRO A 336 -1.71 12.94 15.95
CA PRO A 336 -1.56 12.93 14.50
C PRO A 336 -0.36 12.12 14.03
N ASN A 337 -0.48 11.52 12.84
CA ASN A 337 0.66 10.91 12.18
C ASN A 337 1.51 12.00 11.50
N ALA A 338 2.57 12.48 12.15
CA ALA A 338 3.46 13.50 11.59
C ALA A 338 4.04 13.14 10.20
N TRP A 339 4.14 11.85 9.86
CA TRP A 339 4.64 11.38 8.57
C TRP A 339 3.69 11.63 7.40
N LEU A 340 2.42 11.91 7.69
CA LEU A 340 1.45 12.33 6.68
C LEU A 340 1.51 13.83 6.41
N PHE A 341 2.46 14.56 6.99
CA PHE A 341 2.56 16.01 6.83
C PHE A 341 3.96 16.44 6.38
N SER A 342 4.00 17.52 5.59
CA SER A 342 5.23 18.22 5.23
C SER A 342 5.78 19.00 6.41
N ASN A 343 7.01 19.52 6.30
CA ASN A 343 7.58 20.40 7.31
C ASN A 343 6.83 21.75 7.40
N GLN A 344 5.97 22.04 6.43
CA GLN A 344 5.10 23.21 6.39
C GLN A 344 3.68 22.92 6.94
N GLY A 345 3.42 21.68 7.37
CA GLY A 345 2.12 21.26 7.89
C GLY A 345 1.08 20.92 6.82
N ASP A 346 1.47 20.78 5.55
CA ASP A 346 0.59 20.34 4.47
C ASP A 346 0.41 18.82 4.48
N LEU A 347 -0.79 18.34 4.15
CA LEU A 347 -1.04 16.91 4.07
C LEU A 347 -0.33 16.30 2.85
N LEU A 348 0.49 15.28 3.07
CA LEU A 348 1.15 14.44 2.06
C LEU A 348 0.20 13.34 1.55
N LEU A 349 -1.06 13.71 1.32
CA LEU A 349 -2.08 12.92 0.64
C LEU A 349 -2.94 13.92 -0.14
N ILE A 350 -3.54 13.47 -1.23
CA ILE A 350 -4.46 14.28 -2.02
C ILE A 350 -5.92 13.94 -1.68
N ASP A 351 -6.84 14.81 -2.06
CA ASP A 351 -8.28 14.64 -1.84
C ASP A 351 -8.85 13.33 -2.44
N SER A 352 -8.24 12.83 -3.52
CA SER A 352 -8.58 11.57 -4.16
C SER A 352 -7.86 10.34 -3.58
N SER A 353 -6.98 10.50 -2.58
CA SER A 353 -6.31 9.38 -1.92
C SER A 353 -7.34 8.42 -1.31
N ASN A 354 -7.11 7.12 -1.47
CA ASN A 354 -8.02 6.08 -1.00
C ASN A 354 -7.22 4.81 -0.62
N PRO A 355 -7.43 4.23 0.57
CA PRO A 355 -6.74 3.00 0.99
C PRO A 355 -6.99 1.78 0.11
N LEU A 356 -8.09 1.71 -0.63
CA LEU A 356 -8.39 0.56 -1.50
C LEU A 356 -7.58 0.56 -2.80
N VAL A 357 -6.94 1.68 -3.14
CA VAL A 357 -6.26 1.84 -4.43
C VAL A 357 -5.15 0.82 -4.58
N GLY A 358 -5.24 0.00 -5.64
CA GLY A 358 -4.25 -1.00 -6.05
C GLY A 358 -4.31 -2.33 -5.28
N TRP A 359 -5.38 -2.57 -4.52
CA TRP A 359 -5.63 -3.88 -3.91
C TRP A 359 -6.74 -4.63 -4.63
N ASP A 360 -6.69 -5.97 -4.59
CA ASP A 360 -7.79 -6.79 -5.12
C ASP A 360 -8.96 -6.75 -4.14
N TYR A 361 -10.03 -6.09 -4.57
CA TYR A 361 -11.26 -5.93 -3.80
C TYR A 361 -11.85 -7.27 -3.32
N THR A 362 -11.80 -8.29 -4.17
CA THR A 362 -12.35 -9.62 -3.87
C THR A 362 -11.58 -10.27 -2.73
N GLU A 363 -10.25 -10.16 -2.75
CA GLU A 363 -9.40 -10.66 -1.67
C GLU A 363 -9.61 -9.87 -0.37
N VAL A 364 -9.74 -8.54 -0.47
CA VAL A 364 -10.00 -7.65 0.68
C VAL A 364 -11.30 -8.04 1.38
N VAL A 365 -12.40 -8.16 0.65
CA VAL A 365 -13.71 -8.56 1.19
C VAL A 365 -13.66 -9.98 1.76
N LYS A 366 -12.98 -10.90 1.08
CA LYS A 366 -12.81 -12.28 1.55
C LYS A 366 -12.08 -12.34 2.89
N ALA A 367 -11.00 -11.59 3.05
CA ALA A 367 -10.27 -11.50 4.31
C ALA A 367 -11.14 -10.88 5.40
N GLY A 368 -11.82 -9.77 5.11
CA GLY A 368 -12.76 -9.15 6.05
C GLY A 368 -13.81 -10.14 6.59
N LYS A 369 -14.47 -10.89 5.71
CA LYS A 369 -15.44 -11.93 6.09
C LYS A 369 -14.83 -13.00 7.00
N ALA A 370 -13.60 -13.44 6.73
CA ALA A 370 -12.89 -14.41 7.58
C ALA A 370 -12.67 -13.87 9.02
N HIS A 371 -12.48 -12.56 9.15
CA HIS A 371 -12.36 -11.86 10.43
C HIS A 371 -13.69 -11.40 11.04
N GLY A 372 -14.82 -11.70 10.38
CA GLY A 372 -16.15 -11.36 10.89
C GLY A 372 -16.62 -9.95 10.53
N THR A 373 -15.98 -9.23 9.61
CA THR A 373 -16.54 -7.99 9.06
C THR A 373 -17.69 -8.29 8.09
N THR A 374 -18.27 -7.24 7.54
CA THR A 374 -19.29 -7.30 6.48
C THR A 374 -18.72 -6.76 5.18
N GLU A 375 -19.41 -7.03 4.07
CA GLU A 375 -19.04 -6.47 2.76
C GLU A 375 -19.18 -4.95 2.72
N ASP A 376 -20.11 -4.40 3.50
CA ASP A 376 -20.30 -2.96 3.64
C ASP A 376 -19.13 -2.29 4.38
N ASP A 377 -18.50 -2.98 5.35
CA ASP A 377 -17.34 -2.46 6.09
C ASP A 377 -16.04 -2.69 5.30
N LEU A 378 -15.89 -1.94 4.21
CA LEU A 378 -14.72 -2.04 3.33
C LEU A 378 -13.42 -1.62 4.01
N MET A 379 -13.45 -0.59 4.87
CA MET A 379 -12.25 -0.16 5.61
C MET A 379 -11.85 -1.20 6.66
N GLY A 380 -12.81 -1.83 7.33
CA GLY A 380 -12.54 -2.96 8.22
C GLY A 380 -11.98 -4.17 7.47
N SER A 381 -12.58 -4.51 6.34
CA SER A 381 -12.08 -5.59 5.47
C SER A 381 -10.66 -5.32 5.00
N MET A 382 -10.37 -4.08 4.60
CA MET A 382 -9.04 -3.63 4.19
C MET A 382 -8.03 -3.67 5.33
N PHE A 383 -8.42 -3.25 6.54
CA PHE A 383 -7.60 -3.36 7.74
C PHE A 383 -7.17 -4.81 8.00
N PHE A 384 -8.13 -5.76 8.01
CA PHE A 384 -7.81 -7.16 8.25
C PHE A 384 -6.98 -7.76 7.13
N TYR A 385 -7.25 -7.41 5.88
CA TYR A 385 -6.47 -7.88 4.76
C TYR A 385 -5.00 -7.42 4.84
N VAL A 386 -4.75 -6.12 5.06
CA VAL A 386 -3.38 -5.60 5.22
C VAL A 386 -2.69 -6.24 6.42
N LYS A 387 -3.42 -6.38 7.53
CA LYS A 387 -2.90 -7.08 8.71
C LYS A 387 -2.48 -8.51 8.38
N ASP A 388 -3.30 -9.29 7.70
CA ASP A 388 -2.98 -10.67 7.32
C ASP A 388 -1.77 -10.73 6.40
N GLN A 389 -1.68 -9.82 5.42
CA GLN A 389 -0.52 -9.72 4.53
C GLN A 389 0.76 -9.47 5.33
N LEU A 390 0.74 -8.56 6.31
CA LEU A 390 1.92 -8.24 7.11
C LEU A 390 2.28 -9.33 8.12
N VAL A 391 1.28 -10.01 8.69
CA VAL A 391 1.49 -11.16 9.58
C VAL A 391 2.13 -12.32 8.82
N GLU A 392 1.64 -12.61 7.61
CA GLU A 392 2.21 -13.68 6.79
C GLU A 392 3.63 -13.32 6.32
N PHE A 393 3.82 -12.08 5.91
CA PHE A 393 5.13 -11.55 5.53
C PHE A 393 6.15 -11.69 6.66
N SER A 394 5.78 -11.30 7.88
CA SER A 394 6.58 -11.49 9.10
C SER A 394 7.05 -12.93 9.29
N LYS A 395 6.12 -13.89 9.17
CA LYS A 395 6.42 -15.32 9.34
C LYS A 395 7.39 -15.79 8.27
N ARG A 396 7.19 -15.36 7.02
CA ARG A 396 7.98 -15.79 5.87
C ARG A 396 9.37 -15.16 5.83
N LEU A 397 9.52 -13.93 6.29
CA LEU A 397 10.85 -13.32 6.51
C LEU A 397 11.72 -14.13 7.47
N ARG A 398 11.12 -14.70 8.53
CA ARG A 398 11.85 -15.56 9.47
C ARG A 398 12.18 -16.94 8.90
N ARG A 399 11.38 -17.43 7.95
CA ARG A 399 11.49 -18.78 7.39
C ARG A 399 12.42 -18.86 6.18
N PHE A 400 12.32 -17.90 5.26
CA PHE A 400 13.01 -17.95 3.98
C PHE A 400 14.28 -17.12 3.98
N LYS A 401 15.21 -17.50 3.10
CA LYS A 401 16.44 -16.74 2.90
C LYS A 401 16.18 -15.51 2.02
N ILE A 402 15.99 -14.36 2.66
CA ILE A 402 15.56 -13.12 1.99
C ILE A 402 16.56 -12.00 2.26
N HIS A 403 17.03 -11.35 1.21
CA HIS A 403 17.88 -10.16 1.29
C HIS A 403 17.17 -8.98 0.61
N ILE A 404 16.96 -7.88 1.33
CA ILE A 404 16.37 -6.65 0.79
C ILE A 404 17.44 -5.56 0.79
N TYR A 405 17.63 -4.88 -0.34
CA TYR A 405 18.55 -3.77 -0.52
C TYR A 405 17.73 -2.52 -0.85
N SER A 406 17.75 -1.51 0.01
CA SER A 406 16.93 -0.31 -0.16
C SER A 406 17.77 0.90 -0.56
N TYR A 407 17.31 1.63 -1.57
CA TYR A 407 17.99 2.79 -2.16
C TYR A 407 17.04 3.97 -2.35
N ASP A 408 17.58 5.19 -2.33
CA ASP A 408 16.84 6.43 -2.59
C ASP A 408 17.36 7.22 -3.81
N LYS A 409 17.89 6.51 -4.81
CA LYS A 409 18.58 7.11 -5.96
C LYS A 409 17.60 7.40 -7.08
N ASP A 410 17.94 8.38 -7.92
CA ASP A 410 17.33 8.43 -9.26
C ASP A 410 17.64 7.12 -9.99
N ALA A 411 16.63 6.58 -10.69
CA ALA A 411 16.78 5.32 -11.42
C ALA A 411 17.91 5.35 -12.46
N LYS A 412 18.29 6.54 -12.96
CA LYS A 412 19.41 6.73 -13.89
C LYS A 412 20.77 6.52 -13.25
N ASP A 413 20.89 6.82 -11.95
CA ASP A 413 22.15 6.74 -11.20
C ASP A 413 22.34 5.38 -10.54
N LEU A 414 21.24 4.67 -10.27
CA LEU A 414 21.24 3.37 -9.62
C LEU A 414 22.16 2.32 -10.27
N PRO A 415 22.29 2.21 -11.61
CA PRO A 415 23.22 1.25 -12.21
C PRO A 415 24.68 1.44 -11.79
N ALA A 416 25.13 2.68 -11.59
CA ALA A 416 26.49 2.94 -11.12
C ALA A 416 26.68 2.46 -9.68
N VAL A 417 25.68 2.72 -8.82
CA VAL A 417 25.67 2.28 -7.42
C VAL A 417 25.67 0.75 -7.33
N LEU A 418 24.78 0.07 -8.05
CA LEU A 418 24.68 -1.39 -8.04
C LEU A 418 25.95 -2.08 -8.57
N ARG A 419 26.66 -1.50 -9.55
CA ARG A 419 27.93 -2.06 -10.03
C ARG A 419 29.01 -2.06 -8.95
N SER A 420 29.04 -1.01 -8.13
CA SER A 420 29.99 -0.86 -7.01
C SER A 420 29.65 -1.76 -5.83
N ASP A 421 28.37 -2.10 -5.65
CA ASP A 421 27.91 -3.00 -4.59
C ASP A 421 28.12 -4.48 -4.98
N VAL A 422 29.07 -5.13 -4.29
CA VAL A 422 29.42 -6.55 -4.51
C VAL A 422 28.34 -7.51 -4.00
N SER A 423 27.47 -7.06 -3.09
CA SER A 423 26.38 -7.88 -2.53
C SER A 423 25.17 -7.99 -3.45
N SER A 424 25.02 -7.04 -4.38
CA SER A 424 23.94 -6.99 -5.37
C SER A 424 24.03 -8.11 -6.43
N PRO A 425 22.89 -8.57 -6.99
CA PRO A 425 22.89 -9.64 -8.00
C PRO A 425 23.50 -9.14 -9.32
N LYS A 426 24.58 -9.77 -9.80
CA LYS A 426 25.35 -9.24 -10.94
C LYS A 426 24.94 -9.78 -12.32
N THR A 427 24.36 -10.98 -12.42
CA THR A 427 23.98 -11.57 -13.73
C THR A 427 22.88 -12.63 -13.62
N ASN A 428 21.80 -12.51 -14.40
CA ASN A 428 20.81 -13.57 -14.62
C ASN A 428 20.42 -13.61 -16.11
N PRO A 429 20.71 -14.70 -16.85
CA PRO A 429 20.38 -14.80 -18.27
C PRO A 429 18.87 -14.85 -18.55
N TYR A 430 18.06 -15.16 -17.54
CA TYR A 430 16.60 -15.16 -17.62
C TYR A 430 15.97 -13.88 -17.05
N ALA A 431 16.77 -12.83 -16.80
CA ALA A 431 16.26 -11.56 -16.31
C ALA A 431 15.24 -10.95 -17.29
N ALA A 432 14.18 -10.40 -16.72
CA ALA A 432 13.18 -9.62 -17.43
C ALA A 432 13.02 -8.26 -16.75
N ILE A 433 12.93 -7.21 -17.55
CA ILE A 433 12.56 -5.86 -17.09
C ILE A 433 11.06 -5.71 -17.32
N LEU A 434 10.35 -5.34 -16.26
CA LEU A 434 8.93 -5.00 -16.31
C LEU A 434 8.84 -3.47 -16.35
N GLY A 435 8.31 -2.90 -17.42
CA GLY A 435 8.00 -1.47 -17.49
C GLY A 435 6.52 -1.21 -17.34
N LEU A 436 6.17 -0.13 -16.64
CA LEU A 436 4.82 0.40 -16.53
C LEU A 436 4.76 1.78 -17.20
N PHE A 437 3.86 1.92 -18.16
CA PHE A 437 3.60 3.18 -18.87
C PHE A 437 2.22 3.70 -18.46
N MET A 438 2.20 4.77 -17.66
CA MET A 438 0.95 5.37 -17.17
C MET A 438 0.51 6.58 -18.00
N ASN A 439 1.48 7.29 -18.61
CA ASN A 439 1.27 8.62 -19.19
C ASN A 439 1.53 8.68 -20.70
N TRP A 440 1.64 7.53 -21.37
CA TRP A 440 2.02 7.46 -22.78
C TRP A 440 0.99 8.12 -23.72
N THR A 441 -0.28 8.18 -23.32
CA THR A 441 -1.34 8.84 -24.09
C THR A 441 -1.27 10.37 -24.09
N ILE A 442 -0.46 10.99 -23.22
CA ILE A 442 -0.15 12.42 -23.30
C ILE A 442 0.52 12.71 -24.65
N TRP A 443 1.36 11.79 -25.11
CA TRP A 443 2.12 11.89 -26.36
C TRP A 443 1.42 11.21 -27.53
N LYS A 444 0.59 10.20 -27.27
CA LYS A 444 -0.18 9.46 -28.27
C LYS A 444 -1.68 9.49 -27.99
N LYS A 445 -2.32 10.60 -28.36
CA LYS A 445 -3.73 10.89 -28.04
C LYS A 445 -4.71 9.87 -28.65
N GLU A 446 -4.34 9.23 -29.76
CA GLU A 446 -5.12 8.18 -30.43
C GLU A 446 -5.36 6.97 -29.53
N GLY A 447 -4.57 6.80 -28.47
CA GLY A 447 -4.78 5.76 -27.46
C GLY A 447 -5.98 6.02 -26.53
N GLN A 448 -6.53 7.23 -26.51
CA GLN A 448 -7.69 7.58 -25.70
C GLN A 448 -8.98 7.25 -26.44
N ALA A 449 -9.96 6.65 -25.75
CA ALA A 449 -11.27 6.37 -26.31
C ALA A 449 -11.99 7.64 -26.79
N SER A 450 -11.67 8.79 -26.18
CA SER A 450 -12.18 10.12 -26.54
C SER A 450 -11.55 10.72 -27.81
N SER A 451 -10.51 10.10 -28.38
CA SER A 451 -9.77 10.62 -29.54
C SER A 451 -10.63 10.80 -30.80
N SER A 452 -11.71 10.03 -30.93
CA SER A 452 -12.63 10.13 -32.06
C SER A 452 -14.06 9.78 -31.64
N LYS A 453 -15.05 10.44 -32.26
CA LYS A 453 -16.48 10.19 -32.01
C LYS A 453 -16.86 8.72 -32.21
N THR A 454 -16.29 8.07 -33.22
CA THR A 454 -16.55 6.66 -33.54
C THR A 454 -16.05 5.72 -32.46
N THR A 455 -14.83 5.96 -31.96
CA THR A 455 -14.23 5.16 -30.88
C THR A 455 -14.96 5.37 -29.57
N MET A 456 -15.25 6.63 -29.23
CA MET A 456 -16.01 6.99 -28.03
C MET A 456 -17.39 6.32 -28.03
N HIS A 457 -18.12 6.40 -29.15
CA HIS A 457 -19.44 5.78 -29.28
C HIS A 457 -19.40 4.26 -29.11
N ARG A 458 -18.38 3.59 -29.68
CA ARG A 458 -18.17 2.15 -29.49
C ARG A 458 -17.91 1.80 -28.03
N ALA A 459 -17.00 2.50 -27.36
CA ALA A 459 -16.69 2.28 -25.95
C ALA A 459 -17.91 2.52 -25.05
N MET A 460 -18.69 3.58 -25.32
CA MET A 460 -19.94 3.87 -24.61
C MET A 460 -20.98 2.76 -24.76
N LYS A 461 -21.12 2.18 -25.96
CA LYS A 461 -22.07 1.09 -26.22
C LYS A 461 -21.72 -0.16 -25.40
N GLU A 462 -20.44 -0.53 -25.35
CA GLU A 462 -19.97 -1.65 -24.53
C GLU A 462 -20.17 -1.37 -23.03
N MET A 463 -19.84 -0.17 -22.59
CA MET A 463 -20.02 0.25 -21.19
C MET A 463 -21.49 0.28 -20.76
N ALA A 464 -22.42 0.61 -21.67
CA ALA A 464 -23.86 0.67 -21.38
C ALA A 464 -24.47 -0.69 -20.98
N SER A 465 -23.78 -1.80 -21.26
CA SER A 465 -24.18 -3.13 -20.76
C SER A 465 -24.04 -3.28 -19.23
N PHE A 466 -23.35 -2.35 -18.56
CA PHE A 466 -23.16 -2.34 -17.11
C PHE A 466 -24.06 -1.29 -16.44
N HIS A 467 -24.77 -1.70 -15.38
CA HIS A 467 -25.84 -0.92 -14.72
C HIS A 467 -25.40 0.36 -13.97
N SER A 468 -24.11 0.72 -13.95
CA SER A 468 -23.56 1.86 -13.21
C SER A 468 -22.83 2.82 -14.15
N LEU A 469 -23.60 3.73 -14.78
CA LEU A 469 -23.14 4.64 -15.84
C LEU A 469 -22.66 6.00 -15.31
N TYR A 470 -23.21 6.49 -14.20
CA TYR A 470 -23.12 7.93 -13.86
C TYR A 470 -21.73 8.39 -13.38
N ASN A 471 -20.84 7.48 -12.95
CA ASN A 471 -19.53 7.81 -12.40
C ASN A 471 -18.32 7.24 -13.17
N SER A 472 -18.54 6.57 -14.31
CA SER A 472 -17.48 5.75 -14.94
C SER A 472 -17.06 6.23 -16.35
N MET A 473 -17.49 7.42 -16.78
CA MET A 473 -17.06 7.99 -18.08
C MET A 473 -15.54 8.18 -18.16
N ASN A 474 -14.87 8.42 -17.04
CA ASN A 474 -13.41 8.44 -16.92
C ASN A 474 -12.76 7.05 -17.06
N LYS A 475 -13.53 5.99 -17.29
CA LYS A 475 -13.08 4.60 -17.47
C LYS A 475 -13.39 4.05 -18.85
N LEU A 476 -13.83 4.89 -19.80
CA LEU A 476 -14.14 4.47 -21.17
C LEU A 476 -12.99 3.72 -21.84
N ASP A 477 -11.75 4.06 -21.49
CA ASP A 477 -10.55 3.41 -22.01
C ASP A 477 -10.45 1.93 -21.66
N ALA A 478 -11.16 1.45 -20.62
CA ALA A 478 -11.30 0.02 -20.33
C ALA A 478 -11.92 -0.75 -21.51
N PHE A 479 -12.80 -0.12 -22.29
CA PHE A 479 -13.52 -0.74 -23.41
C PHE A 479 -12.89 -0.42 -24.77
N HIS A 480 -11.74 0.24 -24.78
CA HIS A 480 -11.05 0.62 -26.01
C HIS A 480 -9.79 -0.23 -26.21
N ASP A 481 -9.71 -0.90 -27.37
CA ASP A 481 -8.45 -1.50 -27.84
C ASP A 481 -7.49 -0.40 -28.24
N THR A 482 -6.48 -0.30 -27.42
CA THR A 482 -5.54 0.80 -27.36
C THR A 482 -4.12 0.26 -27.64
N SER A 483 -4.03 -1.00 -28.11
CA SER A 483 -2.79 -1.74 -28.41
C SER A 483 -2.06 -1.26 -29.66
N ILE A 484 -2.78 -0.83 -30.70
CA ILE A 484 -2.21 -0.31 -31.94
C ILE A 484 -1.51 1.02 -31.65
N ALA A 485 -2.23 1.99 -31.07
CA ALA A 485 -1.68 3.27 -30.67
C ALA A 485 -0.48 3.11 -29.72
N PHE A 486 -0.56 2.19 -28.75
CA PHE A 486 0.57 1.94 -27.85
C PHE A 486 1.80 1.38 -28.57
N ARG A 487 1.62 0.51 -29.58
CA ARG A 487 2.72 -0.01 -30.39
C ARG A 487 3.37 1.08 -31.23
N GLU A 488 2.57 1.96 -31.82
CA GLU A 488 3.07 3.12 -32.54
C GLU A 488 3.89 4.04 -31.64
N TYR A 489 3.38 4.33 -30.44
CA TYR A 489 4.13 5.06 -29.42
C TYR A 489 5.49 4.42 -29.12
N LEU A 490 5.55 3.10 -28.89
CA LEU A 490 6.84 2.42 -28.66
C LEU A 490 7.78 2.48 -29.88
N ASN A 491 7.24 2.48 -31.09
CA ASN A 491 8.04 2.62 -32.32
C ASN A 491 8.61 4.04 -32.46
N GLU A 492 7.80 5.06 -32.18
CA GLU A 492 8.19 6.48 -32.20
C GLU A 492 9.27 6.78 -31.16
N GLU A 493 9.13 6.22 -29.95
CA GLU A 493 10.14 6.26 -28.87
C GLU A 493 11.37 5.38 -29.15
N LYS A 494 11.41 4.70 -30.30
CA LYS A 494 12.50 3.81 -30.73
C LYS A 494 12.81 2.71 -29.70
N ALA A 495 11.81 2.27 -28.93
CA ALA A 495 12.00 1.36 -27.80
C ALA A 495 12.69 0.05 -28.21
N ASP A 496 12.32 -0.49 -29.38
CA ASP A 496 12.92 -1.70 -29.94
C ASP A 496 14.40 -1.53 -30.31
N TRP A 497 14.78 -0.36 -30.83
CA TRP A 497 16.17 -0.05 -31.15
C TRP A 497 17.01 0.15 -29.88
N ILE A 498 16.46 0.85 -28.89
CA ILE A 498 17.11 1.05 -27.58
C ILE A 498 17.31 -0.30 -26.88
N ALA A 499 16.27 -1.15 -26.85
CA ALA A 499 16.35 -2.48 -26.24
C ALA A 499 17.45 -3.33 -26.88
N ARG A 500 17.54 -3.35 -28.22
CA ARG A 500 18.58 -4.09 -28.94
C ARG A 500 20.00 -3.65 -28.59
N LYS A 501 20.22 -2.34 -28.37
CA LYS A 501 21.55 -1.82 -27.96
C LYS A 501 22.04 -2.39 -26.63
N VAL A 502 21.13 -2.85 -25.78
CA VAL A 502 21.43 -3.43 -24.46
C VAL A 502 21.11 -4.93 -24.40
N GLU A 503 21.10 -5.61 -25.55
CA GLU A 503 20.82 -7.06 -25.67
C GLU A 503 19.44 -7.48 -25.13
N LEU A 504 18.45 -6.59 -25.18
CA LEU A 504 17.07 -6.86 -24.78
C LEU A 504 16.14 -6.92 -25.99
N LYS A 505 15.03 -7.66 -25.83
CA LYS A 505 13.94 -7.75 -26.79
C LYS A 505 12.59 -7.60 -26.09
N TYR A 506 11.72 -6.79 -26.67
CA TYR A 506 10.32 -6.68 -26.29
C TYR A 506 9.60 -8.03 -26.45
N ARG A 507 8.92 -8.48 -25.40
CA ARG A 507 8.10 -9.69 -25.44
C ARG A 507 6.71 -9.33 -25.97
N ARG A 508 6.31 -9.94 -27.08
CA ARG A 508 5.02 -9.67 -27.74
C ARG A 508 3.80 -10.05 -26.89
N ILE A 509 3.90 -11.13 -26.13
CA ILE A 509 2.86 -11.62 -25.21
C ILE A 509 3.52 -11.78 -23.86
N ASN A 510 3.07 -11.01 -22.88
CA ASN A 510 3.63 -11.02 -21.54
C ASN A 510 3.41 -12.37 -20.83
N LYS A 511 4.38 -12.79 -20.02
CA LYS A 511 4.36 -14.08 -19.29
C LYS A 511 4.48 -13.95 -17.76
N ILE A 512 4.71 -12.74 -17.27
CA ILE A 512 4.93 -12.37 -15.87
C ILE A 512 3.80 -11.44 -15.41
N VAL A 513 3.44 -10.42 -16.21
CA VAL A 513 2.39 -9.44 -15.89
C VAL A 513 1.39 -9.29 -17.04
N PRO A 514 0.09 -9.06 -16.80
CA PRO A 514 -0.85 -8.78 -17.88
C PRO A 514 -0.46 -7.49 -18.62
N HIS A 515 -0.73 -7.37 -19.92
CA HIS A 515 -0.33 -6.20 -20.74
C HIS A 515 -1.00 -4.88 -20.33
N ARG A 516 -2.13 -4.94 -19.62
CA ARG A 516 -2.83 -3.81 -19.02
C ARG A 516 -3.51 -4.25 -17.71
N CYS A 517 -3.87 -3.28 -16.86
CA CYS A 517 -4.61 -3.55 -15.63
C CYS A 517 -5.88 -4.37 -15.92
N PHE A 518 -6.15 -5.37 -15.08
CA PHE A 518 -7.33 -6.23 -15.12
C PHE A 518 -7.49 -7.13 -16.37
N ALA A 519 -6.50 -7.19 -17.26
CA ALA A 519 -6.48 -8.19 -18.32
C ALA A 519 -5.94 -9.53 -17.81
N GLU A 520 -6.24 -10.62 -18.53
CA GLU A 520 -5.71 -11.95 -18.21
C GLU A 520 -4.27 -12.11 -18.72
N LEU A 521 -3.43 -12.75 -17.92
CA LEU A 521 -2.02 -12.99 -18.27
C LEU A 521 -1.91 -13.91 -19.49
N GLY A 522 -1.00 -13.59 -20.41
CA GLY A 522 -0.75 -14.40 -21.60
C GLY A 522 -1.76 -14.20 -22.73
N THR A 523 -2.70 -13.25 -22.60
CA THR A 523 -3.64 -12.88 -23.67
C THR A 523 -3.02 -11.95 -24.71
N SER A 524 -3.75 -11.71 -25.80
CA SER A 524 -3.32 -10.79 -26.87
C SER A 524 -3.17 -9.37 -26.33
N PRO A 525 -2.21 -8.56 -26.83
CA PRO A 525 -2.11 -7.14 -26.48
C PRO A 525 -3.39 -6.33 -26.73
N SER A 526 -4.26 -6.77 -27.64
CA SER A 526 -5.56 -6.16 -27.94
C SER A 526 -6.68 -6.59 -26.99
N SER A 527 -6.46 -7.62 -26.15
CA SER A 527 -7.47 -8.11 -25.22
C SER A 527 -7.84 -7.04 -24.20
N LEU A 528 -9.14 -6.89 -23.97
CA LEU A 528 -9.71 -5.95 -23.00
C LEU A 528 -9.67 -6.54 -21.58
N PRO A 529 -9.80 -5.70 -20.54
CA PRO A 529 -10.00 -6.13 -19.16
C PRO A 529 -11.11 -7.18 -19.01
N CYS A 530 -10.87 -8.18 -18.15
CA CYS A 530 -11.85 -9.24 -17.87
C CYS A 530 -12.90 -8.75 -16.85
N MET A 531 -14.03 -8.25 -17.36
CA MET A 531 -15.15 -7.71 -16.56
C MET A 531 -16.27 -8.73 -16.42
N SER A 532 -15.97 -9.87 -15.78
CA SER A 532 -16.89 -11.01 -15.71
C SER A 532 -18.09 -10.83 -14.78
N THR A 533 -18.12 -9.78 -13.93
CA THR A 533 -19.19 -9.53 -12.95
C THR A 533 -19.39 -8.03 -12.72
N ALA A 534 -20.60 -7.65 -12.26
CA ALA A 534 -20.91 -6.28 -11.85
C ALA A 534 -20.02 -5.79 -10.70
N ASP A 535 -19.67 -6.67 -9.76
CA ASP A 535 -18.81 -6.32 -8.63
C ASP A 535 -17.38 -6.02 -9.06
N LYS A 536 -16.83 -6.80 -10.00
CA LYS A 536 -15.52 -6.50 -10.61
C LYS A 536 -15.54 -5.17 -11.35
N TRP A 537 -16.61 -4.87 -12.07
CA TRP A 537 -16.78 -3.56 -12.71
C TRP A 537 -16.81 -2.43 -11.68
N TYR A 538 -17.60 -2.58 -10.61
CA TYR A 538 -17.66 -1.61 -9.52
C TYR A 538 -16.29 -1.39 -8.86
N ALA A 539 -15.53 -2.46 -8.62
CA ALA A 539 -14.18 -2.37 -8.09
C ALA A 539 -13.24 -1.58 -9.02
N ILE A 540 -13.27 -1.85 -10.33
CA ILE A 540 -12.43 -1.16 -11.33
C ILE A 540 -12.84 0.31 -11.48
N ALA A 541 -14.15 0.55 -11.62
CA ALA A 541 -14.69 1.84 -12.01
C ALA A 541 -14.85 2.81 -10.84
N CYS A 542 -15.30 2.32 -9.69
CA CYS A 542 -15.69 3.16 -8.56
C CYS A 542 -14.68 3.14 -7.42
N LEU A 543 -13.98 2.02 -7.20
CA LEU A 543 -13.04 1.88 -6.08
C LEU A 543 -11.56 1.97 -6.52
N GLY A 544 -11.27 1.67 -7.78
CA GLY A 544 -9.93 1.68 -8.35
C GLY A 544 -9.54 3.06 -8.90
N ASN A 545 -8.30 3.49 -8.61
CA ASN A 545 -7.72 4.72 -9.18
C ASN A 545 -7.00 4.48 -10.52
N SER A 546 -7.33 3.39 -11.21
CA SER A 546 -6.76 3.06 -12.54
C SER A 546 -7.36 3.96 -13.61
N SER A 547 -6.53 4.56 -14.47
CA SER A 547 -6.98 5.22 -15.69
C SER A 547 -7.44 4.23 -16.76
N CYS A 548 -7.09 2.95 -16.60
CA CYS A 548 -7.26 1.88 -17.58
C CYS A 548 -6.40 2.05 -18.85
N LEU A 549 -5.58 3.10 -18.89
CA LEU A 549 -4.60 3.38 -19.95
C LEU A 549 -3.22 2.81 -19.62
N GLU A 550 -3.00 2.36 -18.38
CA GLU A 550 -1.75 1.77 -17.95
C GLU A 550 -1.37 0.57 -18.84
N ARG A 551 -0.08 0.48 -19.17
CA ARG A 551 0.48 -0.61 -19.95
C ARG A 551 1.70 -1.22 -19.29
N TYR A 552 1.70 -2.55 -19.20
CA TYR A 552 2.86 -3.30 -18.76
C TYR A 552 3.57 -3.91 -19.95
N VAL A 553 4.89 -3.79 -19.95
CA VAL A 553 5.77 -4.32 -20.98
C VAL A 553 6.83 -5.20 -20.36
N GLU A 554 7.17 -6.30 -21.02
CA GLU A 554 8.29 -7.16 -20.64
C GLU A 554 9.41 -7.05 -21.67
N TRP A 555 10.61 -6.65 -21.23
CA TRP A 555 11.83 -6.83 -22.01
C TRP A 555 12.64 -7.97 -21.44
N VAL A 556 13.11 -8.85 -22.31
CA VAL A 556 13.89 -10.02 -21.92
C VAL A 556 15.23 -10.04 -22.63
N LYS A 557 16.22 -10.63 -21.98
CA LYS A 557 17.54 -10.80 -22.58
C LYS A 557 17.48 -11.68 -23.82
N VAL A 558 18.17 -11.29 -24.89
CA VAL A 558 18.38 -12.12 -26.07
C VAL A 558 19.54 -13.07 -25.79
N PRO A 559 19.35 -14.41 -25.86
CA PRO A 559 20.44 -15.37 -25.71
C PRO A 559 21.51 -15.12 -26.80
N ARG A 560 22.80 -15.14 -26.43
CA ARG A 560 23.91 -14.90 -27.37
C ARG A 560 23.97 -15.89 -28.54
N GLU A 561 23.41 -17.08 -28.39
CA GLU A 561 23.36 -18.12 -29.43
C GLU A 561 22.47 -17.73 -30.64
N SER A 562 21.52 -16.82 -30.46
CA SER A 562 20.64 -16.35 -31.54
C SER A 562 21.32 -15.41 -32.55
N THR A 563 22.49 -14.87 -32.21
CA THR A 563 23.19 -13.87 -33.05
C THR A 563 24.04 -14.52 -34.14
N ILE A 564 24.39 -15.80 -34.00
CA ILE A 564 25.26 -16.51 -34.96
C ILE A 564 24.50 -16.97 -36.22
N LEU A 565 23.16 -17.10 -36.14
CA LEU A 565 22.35 -17.59 -37.26
C LEU A 565 21.83 -16.51 -38.23
N VAL A 566 22.15 -15.22 -38.01
CA VAL A 566 21.69 -14.12 -38.88
C VAL A 566 22.83 -13.51 -39.72
N SER A 567 24.07 -13.97 -39.56
CA SER A 567 25.20 -13.57 -40.42
C SER A 567 25.52 -14.56 -41.54
N LEU A 568 24.65 -15.56 -41.77
CA LEU A 568 24.77 -16.55 -42.85
C LEU A 568 23.39 -16.81 -43.47
N SER A 569 22.84 -15.81 -44.17
CA SER A 569 21.82 -16.01 -45.20
C SER A 569 21.79 -14.81 -46.15
#